data_AF-A0A4Y9LKA7-F1
#
_entry.id   AF-A0A4Y9LKA7-F1
#
_cell.length_a   1.000
_cell.length_b   1.000
_cell.length_c   1.000
_cell.angle_alpha   90.00
_cell.angle_beta   90.00
_cell.angle_gamma   90.00
#
_symmetry.space_group_name_H-M   'P 1'
#
loop_
_entity.id
_entity.type
_entity.pdbx_description
1 polymer ?
#
loop_
_entity_poly.entity_id
_entity_poly.type
_entity_poly.pdbx_seq_one_letter_code
_entity_poly.pdbx_strand_id
1 'polypeptide(L)'
;MDGWLWTWSGASFGFRDGDQLFRQDGSHVGKFVESEVFDARTGRYLGEAVDERLIWKVSKAHKVRSPPSPRVRSARSPRSPRSPRVMRVGYEDWPLV
;
A
#
# COMPACT_ATOMS: atom_id res chain seq x y z
N MET A 1 7.53 -7.10 10.60
CA MET A 1 7.98 -7.90 9.44
C MET A 1 8.08 -6.94 8.27
N ASP A 2 9.29 -6.78 7.75
CA ASP A 2 9.57 -5.94 6.59
C ASP A 2 9.52 -6.81 5.33
N GLY A 3 8.94 -6.30 4.25
CA GLY A 3 8.63 -7.14 3.09
C GLY A 3 8.18 -6.35 1.86
N TRP A 4 8.24 -6.99 0.70
CA TRP A 4 7.74 -6.41 -0.55
C TRP A 4 6.22 -6.54 -0.64
N LEU A 5 5.61 -5.61 -1.36
CA LEU A 5 4.18 -5.53 -1.59
C LEU A 5 3.89 -5.37 -3.07
N TRP A 6 2.87 -6.09 -3.51
CA TRP A 6 2.38 -6.06 -4.88
C TRP A 6 0.95 -5.55 -4.89
N THR A 7 0.50 -4.98 -6.01
CA THR A 7 -0.92 -4.76 -6.24
C THR A 7 -1.67 -6.09 -6.29
N TRP A 8 -3.01 -6.05 -6.22
CA TRP A 8 -3.84 -7.24 -6.37
C TRP A 8 -3.66 -7.86 -7.76
N SER A 9 -3.49 -7.02 -8.79
CA SER A 9 -3.13 -7.43 -10.16
C SER A 9 -1.71 -7.99 -10.31
N GLY A 10 -0.81 -7.77 -9.34
CA GLY A 10 0.51 -8.40 -9.32
C GLY A 10 1.68 -7.53 -9.76
N ALA A 11 1.46 -6.24 -10.01
CA ALA A 11 2.55 -5.29 -10.19
C ALA A 11 3.33 -5.10 -8.87
N SER A 12 4.66 -5.08 -8.95
CA SER A 12 5.50 -4.72 -7.81
C SER A 12 5.29 -3.24 -7.50
N PHE A 13 4.83 -2.92 -6.29
CA PHE A 13 4.51 -1.54 -5.90
C PHE A 13 5.63 -0.93 -5.03
N GLY A 14 6.04 -1.64 -3.99
CA GLY A 14 6.96 -1.10 -3.01
C GLY A 14 7.15 -2.03 -1.82
N PHE A 15 7.49 -1.48 -0.67
CA PHE A 15 7.84 -2.28 0.49
C PHE A 15 7.31 -1.68 1.79
N ARG A 16 7.11 -2.58 2.75
CA ARG A 16 6.80 -2.25 4.13
C ARG A 16 8.07 -2.22 4.96
N ASP A 17 8.20 -1.19 5.78
CA ASP A 17 9.24 -1.02 6.79
C ASP A 17 8.57 -0.61 8.10
N GLY A 18 8.48 -1.54 9.04
CA GLY A 18 7.65 -1.42 10.24
C GLY A 18 6.17 -1.25 9.92
N ASP A 19 5.61 -0.09 10.28
CA ASP A 19 4.22 0.31 10.01
C ASP A 19 4.13 1.31 8.85
N GLN A 20 5.18 1.49 8.04
CA GLN A 20 5.19 2.46 6.94
C GLN A 20 5.26 1.75 5.58
N LEU A 21 4.55 2.30 4.60
CA LEU A 21 4.53 1.88 3.20
C LEU A 21 5.37 2.86 2.37
N PHE A 22 6.37 2.33 1.70
CA PHE A 22 7.19 3.08 0.76
C PHE A 22 6.98 2.55 -0.66
N ARG A 23 7.01 3.45 -1.64
CA ARG A 23 7.17 3.07 -3.05
C ARG A 23 8.60 2.57 -3.28
N GLN A 24 8.77 1.87 -4.39
CA GLN A 24 10.06 1.38 -4.85
C GLN A 24 11.16 2.45 -4.87
N ASP A 25 10.82 3.69 -5.23
CA ASP A 25 11.73 4.84 -5.28
C ASP A 25 12.13 5.38 -3.90
N GLY A 26 11.56 4.85 -2.81
CA GLY A 26 11.80 5.31 -1.44
C GLY A 26 10.85 6.41 -0.97
N SER A 27 9.89 6.82 -1.81
CA SER A 27 8.85 7.79 -1.45
C SER A 27 7.89 7.21 -0.41
N HIS A 28 7.62 7.96 0.65
CA HIS A 28 6.69 7.54 1.69
C HIS A 28 5.25 7.73 1.24
N VAL A 29 4.53 6.61 1.10
CA VAL A 29 3.16 6.57 0.60
C VAL A 29 2.17 6.66 1.74
N GLY A 30 2.39 5.91 2.81
CA GLY A 30 1.40 5.80 3.86
C GLY A 30 1.82 4.98 5.05
N LYS A 31 0.92 4.90 6.02
CA LYS A 31 1.08 4.15 7.25
C LYS A 31 0.05 3.04 7.35
N PHE A 32 0.51 1.87 7.75
CA PHE A 32 -0.32 0.73 8.15
C PHE A 32 -0.93 0.97 9.53
N VAL A 33 -2.24 0.79 9.63
CA VAL A 33 -2.98 0.67 10.89
C VAL A 33 -3.77 -0.62 10.78
N GLU A 34 -3.35 -1.63 11.53
CA GLU A 34 -3.82 -3.02 11.36
C GLU A 34 -3.54 -3.50 9.92
N SER A 35 -4.60 -3.79 9.15
CA SER A 35 -4.52 -4.15 7.73
C SER A 35 -4.79 -2.96 6.79
N GLU A 36 -5.21 -1.80 7.31
CA GLU A 36 -5.55 -0.62 6.50
C GLU A 36 -4.31 0.26 6.27
N VAL A 37 -4.29 0.96 5.14
CA VAL A 37 -3.21 1.89 4.75
C VAL A 37 -3.80 3.28 4.63
N PHE A 38 -3.16 4.24 5.29
CA PHE A 38 -3.54 5.65 5.26
C PHE A 38 -2.41 6.50 4.68
N ASP A 39 -2.77 7.43 3.81
CA ASP A 39 -1.85 8.32 3.10
C ASP A 39 -0.96 9.10 4.07
N ALA A 40 0.34 9.15 3.77
CA ALA A 40 1.33 9.75 4.66
C ALA A 40 1.19 11.27 4.78
N ARG A 41 0.57 11.94 3.81
CA ARG A 41 0.45 13.40 3.75
C ARG A 41 -0.91 13.89 4.24
N THR A 42 -1.97 13.23 3.81
CA THR A 42 -3.37 13.62 4.02
C THR A 42 -4.06 12.77 5.07
N GLY A 43 -3.52 11.59 5.39
CA GLY A 43 -4.14 10.63 6.29
C GLY A 43 -5.41 9.99 5.75
N ARG A 44 -5.72 10.17 4.45
CA ARG A 44 -6.86 9.52 3.78
C ARG A 44 -6.61 8.03 3.61
N TYR A 45 -7.66 7.23 3.71
CA TYR A 45 -7.58 5.80 3.42
C TYR A 45 -7.17 5.55 1.96
N LEU A 46 -6.15 4.71 1.78
CA LEU A 46 -5.64 4.31 0.46
C LEU A 46 -6.04 2.88 0.10
N GLY A 47 -6.29 2.02 1.08
CA GLY A 47 -6.63 0.62 0.85
C GLY A 47 -6.21 -0.27 2.01
N GLU A 48 -6.09 -1.56 1.72
CA GLU A 48 -5.76 -2.63 2.66
C GLU A 48 -4.60 -3.46 2.14
N ALA A 49 -3.81 -4.03 3.07
CA ALA A 49 -2.85 -5.08 2.77
C ALA A 49 -3.36 -6.44 3.27
N VAL A 50 -3.37 -7.41 2.37
CA VAL A 50 -3.76 -8.80 2.64
C VAL A 50 -2.76 -9.73 1.95
N ASP A 51 -2.05 -10.56 2.71
CA ASP A 51 -1.06 -11.53 2.20
C ASP A 51 -0.08 -10.93 1.17
N GLU A 52 0.62 -9.87 1.58
CA GLU A 52 1.56 -9.10 0.77
C GLU A 52 0.94 -8.41 -0.48
N ARG A 53 -0.39 -8.34 -0.57
CA ARG A 53 -1.11 -7.67 -1.65
C ARG A 53 -1.81 -6.42 -1.17
N LEU A 54 -1.71 -5.36 -1.95
CA LEU A 54 -2.43 -4.11 -1.78
C LEU A 54 -3.72 -4.16 -2.60
N ILE A 55 -4.83 -3.77 -1.97
CA ILE A 55 -6.16 -3.75 -2.58
C ILE A 55 -6.96 -2.58 -2.02
N TRP A 56 -7.84 -1.98 -2.83
CA TRP A 56 -8.66 -0.86 -2.38
C TRP A 56 -10.09 -1.31 -2.06
N LYS A 57 -10.63 -0.87 -0.92
CA LYS A 57 -12.02 -1.15 -0.54
C LYS A 57 -12.88 0.09 -0.72
N VAL A 58 -13.76 0.07 -1.71
CA VAL A 58 -14.55 1.24 -2.12
C VAL A 58 -15.41 1.79 -0.98
N SER A 59 -16.03 0.91 -0.19
CA SER A 59 -16.92 1.30 0.92
C SER A 59 -16.21 2.07 2.06
N LYS A 60 -14.86 2.07 2.09
CA LYS A 60 -14.05 2.74 3.11
C LYS A 60 -13.39 4.02 2.61
N ALA A 61 -13.67 4.47 1.38
CA ALA A 61 -13.04 5.64 0.77
C ALA A 61 -13.19 6.94 1.59
N HIS A 62 -14.23 7.04 2.43
CA HIS A 62 -14.48 8.19 3.29
C HIS A 62 -13.60 8.25 4.57
N LYS A 63 -12.84 7.19 4.88
CA LYS A 63 -12.04 7.14 6.11
C LYS A 63 -10.83 8.07 6.06
N VAL A 64 -10.58 8.75 7.17
CA VAL A 64 -9.44 9.65 7.37
C VAL A 64 -8.88 9.45 8.77
N ARG A 65 -7.55 9.57 8.91
CA ARG A 65 -6.82 9.58 10.19
C ARG A 65 -5.80 10.71 10.19
N SER A 66 -5.21 11.01 11.35
CA SER A 66 -4.08 11.94 11.41
C SER A 66 -2.88 11.35 10.64
N PRO A 67 -2.26 12.11 9.73
CA PRO A 67 -1.10 11.64 8.98
C PRO A 67 0.10 11.42 9.92
N PRO A 68 0.95 10.43 9.61
CA PRO A 68 2.22 10.26 10.30
C PRO A 68 3.20 11.39 9.98
N SER A 69 4.28 11.49 10.77
CA SER A 69 5.43 12.29 10.37
C SER A 69 6.03 11.76 9.06
N PRO A 70 6.34 12.62 8.07
CA PRO A 70 6.98 12.21 6.83
C PRO A 70 8.29 11.47 7.10
N ARG A 71 8.55 10.44 6.29
CA ARG A 71 9.78 9.65 6.31
C ARG A 71 10.28 9.52 4.89
N VAL A 72 11.57 9.25 4.73
CA VAL A 72 12.18 8.95 3.42
C VAL A 72 13.06 7.73 3.60
N ARG A 73 13.07 6.86 2.61
CA ARG A 73 13.96 5.69 2.56
C ARG A 73 14.72 5.68 1.25
N SER A 74 15.81 4.92 1.21
CA SER A 74 16.52 4.65 -0.03
C SER A 74 15.65 3.79 -0.95
N ALA A 75 15.75 4.08 -2.25
CA ALA A 75 15.12 3.25 -3.29
C ALA A 75 15.59 1.80 -3.17
N ARG A 76 14.71 0.86 -3.56
CA ARG A 76 15.01 -0.57 -3.64
C ARG A 76 14.75 -1.07 -5.05
N SER A 77 15.54 -2.04 -5.52
CA SER A 77 15.31 -2.66 -6.82
C SER A 77 13.94 -3.35 -6.86
N PRO A 78 13.12 -3.12 -7.90
CA PRO A 78 11.82 -3.79 -8.05
C PRO A 78 11.96 -5.30 -7.97
N ARG A 79 10.94 -5.96 -7.43
CA ARG A 79 10.83 -7.41 -7.55
C ARG A 79 10.03 -7.81 -8.79
N SER A 80 10.22 -9.05 -9.22
CA SER A 80 9.44 -9.64 -10.30
C SER A 80 7.94 -9.52 -10.01
N PRO A 81 7.11 -9.20 -11.03
CA PRO A 81 5.67 -9.25 -10.90
C PRO A 81 5.19 -10.64 -10.45
N ARG A 82 4.03 -10.68 -9.82
CA ARG A 82 3.37 -11.92 -9.42
C ARG A 82 2.10 -12.12 -10.24
N SER A 83 1.57 -13.35 -10.27
CA SER A 83 0.27 -13.61 -10.89
C SER A 83 -0.84 -12.77 -10.24
N PRO A 84 -1.81 -12.26 -11.03
CA PRO A 84 -2.97 -11.57 -10.49
C PRO A 84 -3.81 -12.52 -9.64
N ARG A 85 -4.50 -11.97 -8.63
CA ARG A 85 -5.52 -12.70 -7.87
C ARG A 85 -6.92 -12.36 -8.39
N VAL A 86 -7.86 -13.29 -8.23
CA VAL A 86 -9.28 -13.03 -8.52
C VAL A 86 -9.75 -11.83 -7.68
N MET A 87 -10.36 -10.84 -8.33
CA MET A 87 -10.83 -9.63 -7.66
C MET A 87 -11.97 -9.95 -6.68
N ARG A 88 -11.95 -9.30 -5.52
CA ARG A 88 -13.00 -9.46 -4.49
C ARG A 88 -14.16 -8.50 -4.78
N VAL A 89 -15.39 -8.95 -4.55
CA VAL A 89 -16.59 -8.09 -4.71
C VAL A 89 -16.50 -6.90 -3.75
N GLY A 90 -16.74 -5.68 -4.28
CA GLY A 90 -16.65 -4.43 -3.52
C GLY A 90 -15.22 -3.91 -3.29
N TYR A 91 -14.23 -4.54 -3.94
CA TYR A 91 -12.85 -4.10 -3.96
C TYR A 91 -12.41 -3.77 -5.38
N GLU A 92 -11.44 -2.86 -5.47
CA GLU A 92 -10.75 -2.46 -6.70
C GLU A 92 -9.25 -2.70 -6.55
N ASP A 93 -8.53 -2.74 -7.67
CA ASP A 93 -7.07 -2.88 -7.63
C ASP A 93 -6.42 -1.63 -7.03
N TRP A 94 -5.21 -1.82 -6.50
CA TRP A 94 -4.46 -0.72 -5.94
C TRP A 94 -3.89 0.18 -7.06
N PRO A 95 -4.11 1.52 -6.99
CA PRO A 95 -3.64 2.42 -8.03
C PRO A 95 -2.11 2.52 -8.07
N LEU A 96 -1.55 2.53 -9.28
CA LEU A 96 -0.11 2.70 -9.52
C LEU A 96 0.31 4.18 -9.68
N VAL A 97 -0.65 5.10 -9.73
CA VAL A 97 -0.45 6.54 -10.01
C VAL A 97 0.16 7.27 -8.83
#